data_AF-A0A2P2JF35-F1
#
_entry.id   AF-A0A2P2JF35-F1
#
_cell.length_a   1.000
_cell.length_b   1.000
_cell.length_c   1.000
_cell.angle_alpha   90.00
_cell.angle_beta   90.00
_cell.angle_gamma   90.00
#
_symmetry.space_group_name_H-M   'P 1'
#
loop_
_entity.id
_entity.type
_entity.pdbx_description
1 polymer ?
#
loop_
_entity_poly.entity_id
_entity_poly.type
_entity_poly.pdbx_seq_one_letter_code
_entity_poly.pdbx_strand_id
1 'polypeptide(L)'
;METNNRQSGVSPAKAVLLGALAPGVNGPTWITLKSAFLMLGVCLSIMLGLAFSSSDSYLILHVVFLVLITATLFSLLSWFLTQTGLVSVEHQMQELDLVPNDRRR
;
A
#
# COMPACT_ATOMS: atom_id res chain seq x y z
N MET A 1 23.08 41.12 -14.81
CA MET A 1 23.68 39.81 -15.14
C MET A 1 22.90 38.77 -14.36
N GLU A 2 22.34 37.80 -15.09
CA GLU A 2 21.12 37.04 -14.76
C GLU A 2 21.10 36.29 -13.42
N THR A 3 19.90 36.21 -12.86
CA THR A 3 19.51 35.57 -11.61
C THR A 3 19.63 34.04 -11.70
N ASN A 4 20.33 33.45 -10.73
CA ASN A 4 20.47 32.01 -10.54
C ASN A 4 19.13 31.40 -10.10
N ASN A 5 18.33 30.89 -11.03
CA ASN A 5 17.12 30.12 -10.74
C ASN A 5 17.48 28.63 -10.67
N ARG A 6 17.73 28.13 -9.45
CA ARG A 6 17.84 26.69 -9.20
C ARG A 6 16.45 26.06 -9.25
N GLN A 7 15.98 25.78 -10.46
CA GLN A 7 14.89 24.84 -10.68
C GLN A 7 15.38 23.44 -10.30
N SER A 8 15.23 23.10 -9.02
CA SER A 8 15.15 21.72 -8.55
C SER A 8 13.84 21.12 -9.04
N GLY A 9 13.72 20.95 -10.35
CA GLY A 9 12.56 20.30 -10.98
C GLY A 9 12.53 18.84 -10.56
N VAL A 10 11.50 18.46 -9.82
CA VAL A 10 11.25 17.07 -9.47
C VAL A 10 11.16 16.26 -10.76
N SER A 11 11.97 15.20 -10.90
CA SER A 11 11.96 14.34 -12.08
C SER A 11 10.51 13.93 -12.44
N PRO A 12 10.11 13.93 -13.72
CA PRO A 12 8.76 13.54 -14.14
C PRO A 12 8.31 12.19 -13.56
N ALA A 13 9.24 11.23 -13.41
CA ALA A 13 8.97 9.94 -12.79
C ALA A 13 8.60 10.07 -11.31
N LYS A 14 9.26 10.97 -10.57
CA LYS A 14 8.89 11.30 -9.18
C LYS A 14 7.54 12.03 -9.13
N ALA A 15 7.24 12.93 -10.06
CA ALA A 15 5.96 13.64 -10.11
C ALA A 15 4.78 12.69 -10.39
N VAL A 16 4.95 11.73 -11.30
CA VAL A 16 3.94 10.67 -11.56
C VAL A 16 3.79 9.75 -10.35
N LEU A 17 4.90 9.35 -9.72
CA LEU A 17 4.88 8.54 -8.50
C LEU A 17 4.16 9.29 -7.35
N LEU A 18 4.47 10.58 -7.15
CA LEU A 18 3.80 11.46 -6.18
C LEU A 18 2.30 11.62 -6.46
N GLY A 19 1.89 11.69 -7.74
CA GLY A 19 0.48 11.72 -8.14
C GLY A 19 -0.25 10.41 -7.83
N ALA A 20 0.39 9.26 -8.04
CA ALA A 20 -0.17 7.95 -7.68
C ALA A 20 -0.20 7.71 -6.16
N LEU A 21 0.68 8.38 -5.42
CA LEU A 21 0.74 8.42 -3.96
C LEU A 21 -0.03 9.62 -3.36
N ALA A 22 -0.86 10.32 -4.16
CA ALA A 22 -1.68 11.41 -3.65
C ALA A 22 -2.71 10.86 -2.63
N PRO A 23 -3.01 11.63 -1.56
CA PRO A 23 -3.77 11.17 -0.39
C PRO A 23 -5.21 10.75 -0.71
N GLY A 24 -5.72 11.14 -1.88
CA GLY A 24 -7.07 10.80 -2.35
C GLY A 24 -7.22 9.39 -2.95
N VAL A 25 -6.13 8.71 -3.33
CA VAL A 25 -6.20 7.40 -4.02
C VAL A 25 -5.53 6.27 -3.24
N ASN A 26 -4.44 6.57 -2.54
CA ASN A 26 -3.61 5.61 -1.81
C ASN A 26 -4.31 4.96 -0.59
N GLY A 27 -5.12 5.71 0.16
CA GLY A 27 -5.88 5.21 1.31
C GLY A 27 -6.94 4.16 0.93
N PRO A 28 -7.88 4.47 0.01
CA PRO A 28 -8.85 3.51 -0.49
C PRO A 28 -8.20 2.27 -1.14
N THR A 29 -7.17 2.46 -1.98
CA THR A 29 -6.44 1.33 -2.59
C THR A 29 -5.81 0.42 -1.53
N TRP A 30 -5.30 0.99 -0.43
CA TRP A 30 -4.72 0.21 0.66
C TRP A 30 -5.74 -0.63 1.42
N ILE A 31 -6.91 -0.06 1.71
CA ILE A 31 -8.01 -0.79 2.36
C ILE A 31 -8.45 -1.96 1.48
N THR A 32 -8.61 -1.74 0.18
CA THR A 32 -8.94 -2.80 -0.78
C THR A 32 -7.87 -3.88 -0.84
N LEU A 33 -6.59 -3.51 -0.82
CA LEU A 33 -5.50 -4.48 -0.85
C LEU A 33 -5.48 -5.34 0.42
N LYS A 34 -5.63 -4.72 1.60
CA LYS A 34 -5.76 -5.45 2.87
C LYS A 34 -6.97 -6.38 2.90
N SER A 35 -8.12 -5.92 2.41
CA SER A 35 -9.34 -6.73 2.38
C SER A 35 -9.22 -7.91 1.43
N ALA A 36 -8.59 -7.70 0.26
CA ALA A 36 -8.31 -8.78 -0.69
C ALA A 36 -7.38 -9.84 -0.09
N PHE A 37 -6.30 -9.45 0.61
CA PHE A 37 -5.42 -10.40 1.30
C PHE A 37 -6.14 -11.17 2.41
N LEU A 38 -7.03 -10.52 3.16
CA LEU A 38 -7.84 -11.18 4.19
C LEU A 38 -8.79 -12.21 3.57
N MET A 39 -9.48 -11.84 2.48
CA MET A 39 -10.40 -12.72 1.76
C MET A 39 -9.67 -13.91 1.12
N LEU A 40 -8.48 -13.68 0.57
CA LEU A 40 -7.57 -14.73 0.10
C LEU A 40 -7.17 -15.67 1.24
N GLY A 41 -6.83 -15.14 2.42
CA GLY A 41 -6.52 -15.95 3.61
C GLY A 41 -7.69 -16.83 4.07
N VAL A 42 -8.92 -16.29 4.05
CA VAL A 42 -10.14 -17.05 4.34
C VAL A 42 -10.34 -18.18 3.32
N CYS A 43 -10.18 -17.88 2.03
CA CYS A 43 -10.28 -18.86 0.95
C CYS A 43 -9.26 -20.00 1.12
N LEU A 44 -7.99 -19.67 1.37
CA LEU A 44 -6.94 -20.66 1.59
C LEU A 44 -7.18 -21.49 2.85
N SER A 45 -7.75 -20.90 3.91
CA SER A 45 -8.12 -21.65 5.12
C SER A 45 -9.21 -22.67 4.85
N ILE A 46 -10.22 -22.32 4.04
CA ILE A 46 -11.26 -23.25 3.59
C ILE A 46 -10.65 -24.36 2.72
N MET A 47 -9.82 -23.99 1.73
CA MET A 47 -9.13 -24.96 0.88
C MET A 47 -8.27 -25.92 1.69
N LEU A 48 -7.60 -25.44 2.74
CA LEU A 48 -6.78 -26.27 3.61
C LEU A 48 -7.64 -27.24 4.44
N GLY A 49 -8.77 -26.78 4.96
CA GLY A 49 -9.74 -27.65 5.64
C GLY A 49 -10.30 -28.75 4.72
N LEU A 50 -10.61 -28.39 3.48
CA LEU A 50 -11.05 -29.36 2.46
C LEU A 50 -9.93 -30.34 2.08
N ALA A 51 -8.68 -29.88 1.99
CA ALA A 51 -7.52 -30.72 1.72
C ALA A 51 -7.29 -31.76 2.82
N PHE A 52 -7.44 -31.36 4.09
CA PHE A 52 -7.41 -32.30 5.21
C PHE A 52 -8.58 -33.28 5.16
N SER A 53 -9.78 -32.81 4.80
CA SER A 53 -10.96 -33.67 4.66
C SER A 53 -10.81 -34.71 3.53
N SER A 54 -10.10 -34.38 2.45
CA SER A 54 -9.87 -35.32 1.35
C SER A 54 -8.69 -36.27 1.62
N SER A 55 -7.90 -36.03 2.67
CA SER A 55 -6.66 -36.77 2.99
C SER A 55 -5.63 -36.79 1.84
N ASP A 56 -5.70 -35.81 0.93
CA ASP A 56 -4.75 -35.69 -0.17
C ASP A 56 -3.48 -34.94 0.29
N SER A 57 -2.43 -35.70 0.56
CA SER A 57 -1.15 -35.18 1.07
C SER A 57 -0.48 -34.16 0.13
N TYR A 58 -0.61 -34.31 -1.19
CA TYR A 58 -0.03 -33.37 -2.15
C TYR A 58 -0.81 -32.07 -2.16
N LEU A 59 -2.15 -32.16 -2.10
CA LEU A 59 -3.02 -31.00 -2.02
C LEU A 59 -2.77 -30.21 -0.72
N ILE A 60 -2.64 -30.91 0.42
CA ILE A 60 -2.31 -30.29 1.71
C ILE A 60 -0.97 -29.53 1.62
N LEU A 61 0.09 -30.16 1.10
CA LEU A 61 1.39 -29.52 0.92
C LEU A 61 1.26 -28.25 0.06
N HIS A 62 0.61 -28.35 -1.09
CA HIS A 62 0.43 -27.21 -1.99
C HIS A 62 -0.32 -26.05 -1.33
N VAL A 63 -1.41 -26.32 -0.62
CA VAL A 63 -2.19 -25.26 0.04
C VAL A 63 -1.40 -24.64 1.19
N VAL A 64 -0.67 -25.45 1.98
CA VAL A 64 0.24 -24.92 3.03
C VAL A 64 1.30 -24.00 2.42
N PHE A 65 1.88 -24.36 1.28
CA PHE A 65 2.85 -23.52 0.59
C PHE A 65 2.24 -22.19 0.12
N LEU A 66 1.02 -22.21 -0.41
CA LEU A 66 0.28 -21.00 -0.78
C LEU A 66 -0.04 -20.11 0.43
N VAL A 67 -0.37 -20.70 1.57
CA VAL A 67 -0.57 -19.97 2.84
C VAL A 67 0.73 -19.27 3.26
N LEU A 68 1.87 -19.96 3.21
CA LEU A 68 3.18 -19.39 3.56
C LEU A 68 3.57 -18.23 2.64
N ILE A 69 3.38 -18.37 1.33
CA ILE A 69 3.63 -17.29 0.37
C ILE A 69 2.74 -16.09 0.68
N THR A 70 1.44 -16.32 0.88
CA THR A 70 0.47 -15.25 1.14
C THR A 70 0.81 -14.50 2.42
N ALA A 71 1.17 -15.21 3.49
CA ALA A 71 1.61 -14.60 4.75
C ALA A 71 2.90 -13.80 4.60
N THR A 72 3.86 -14.31 3.83
CA THR A 72 5.13 -13.62 3.55
C THR A 72 4.89 -12.34 2.76
N LEU A 73 4.10 -12.41 1.69
CA LEU A 73 3.73 -11.24 0.87
C LEU A 73 2.98 -10.20 1.69
N PHE A 74 2.02 -10.62 2.52
CA PHE A 74 1.29 -9.71 3.39
C PHE A 74 2.20 -9.03 4.42
N SER A 75 3.18 -9.76 4.98
CA SER A 75 4.15 -9.22 5.93
C SER A 75 5.10 -8.24 5.26
N LEU A 76 5.65 -8.57 4.08
CA LEU A 76 6.51 -7.69 3.30
C LEU A 76 5.79 -6.41 2.89
N LEU A 77 4.54 -6.54 2.45
CA LEU A 77 3.68 -5.42 2.10
C LEU A 77 3.41 -4.54 3.33
N SER A 78 3.06 -5.15 4.46
CA SER A 78 2.82 -4.42 5.72
C SER A 78 4.08 -3.69 6.20
N TRP A 79 5.25 -4.35 6.14
CA TRP A 79 6.53 -3.77 6.49
C TRP A 79 6.93 -2.63 5.56
N PHE A 80 6.78 -2.82 4.24
CA PHE A 80 7.02 -1.78 3.25
C PHE A 80 6.18 -0.54 3.56
N LEU A 81 4.92 -0.72 3.96
CA LEU A 81 4.02 0.39 4.25
C LEU A 81 4.27 1.06 5.59
N THR A 82 4.74 0.31 6.59
CA THR A 82 5.26 0.91 7.82
C THR A 82 6.47 1.80 7.53
N GLN A 83 7.33 1.40 6.59
CA GLN A 83 8.54 2.17 6.25
C GLN A 83 8.29 3.34 5.32
N THR A 84 7.45 3.17 4.28
CA THR A 84 7.13 4.29 3.40
C THR A 84 6.28 5.33 4.11
N GLY A 85 5.57 4.91 5.16
CA GLY A 85 4.50 5.69 5.75
C GLY A 85 3.39 5.86 4.72
N LEU A 86 2.14 5.65 5.10
CA LEU A 86 1.16 6.57 4.51
C LEU A 86 1.68 7.95 4.88
N VAL A 87 2.19 8.71 3.91
CA VAL A 87 2.51 10.12 4.13
C VAL A 87 1.29 10.69 4.83
N SER A 88 1.46 11.10 6.09
CA SER A 88 0.33 11.53 6.90
C SER A 88 -0.30 12.72 6.17
N VAL A 89 -1.62 12.68 6.03
CA VAL A 89 -2.40 13.68 5.29
C VAL A 89 -2.08 15.09 5.80
N GLU A 90 -1.74 15.19 7.09
CA GLU A 90 -1.33 16.42 7.77
C GLU A 90 -0.04 17.01 7.19
N HIS A 91 0.97 16.19 6.88
CA HIS A 91 2.23 16.66 6.32
C HIS A 91 2.09 17.07 4.85
N GLN A 92 1.20 16.42 4.10
CA GLN A 92 0.85 16.80 2.72
C GLN A 92 0.01 18.08 2.65
N MET A 93 -0.91 18.32 3.59
CA MET A 93 -1.67 19.58 3.65
C MET A 93 -0.79 20.77 4.08
N GLN A 94 0.22 20.51 4.93
CA GLN A 94 1.18 21.53 5.35
C GLN A 94 2.19 21.88 4.24
N GLU A 95 2.63 20.92 3.42
CA GLU A 95 3.50 21.19 2.27
C GLU A 95 2.77 21.78 1.06
N LEU A 96 1.46 21.54 0.92
CA LEU A 96 0.64 22.11 -0.15
C LEU A 96 0.13 23.54 0.14
N ASP A 97 0.49 24.13 1.28
CA ASP A 97 0.09 25.49 1.71
C ASP A 97 -1.44 25.75 1.55
N LEU A 98 -2.24 24.69 1.74
CA LEU A 98 -3.70 24.75 1.63
C LEU A 98 -4.38 25.15 2.94
N VAL A 99 -3.61 25.57 3.96
CA VAL A 99 -4.19 26.26 5.12
C VAL A 99 -4.75 27.57 4.58
N PRO A 100 -6.09 27.77 4.59
CA PRO A 100 -6.65 29.04 4.22
C PRO A 100 -6.10 30.04 5.23
N ASN A 101 -5.14 30.84 4.80
CA ASN A 101 -4.79 32.04 5.53
C ASN A 101 -6.03 32.92 5.38
N ASP A 102 -6.95 32.80 6.34
CA ASP A 102 -8.10 33.68 6.51
C ASP A 102 -7.51 35.07 6.70
N ARG A 103 -7.26 35.73 5.57
CA ARG A 103 -6.74 37.08 5.48
C ARG A 103 -7.89 38.01 5.86
N ARG A 104 -8.25 37.95 7.13
CA ARG A 104 -9.08 38.94 7.79
C ARG A 104 -8.21 40.18 7.99
N ARG A 105 -8.36 41.13 7.06
CA ARG A 105 -8.38 42.60 7.19
C ARG A 105 -7.79 43.28 5.96
#